data_AF-A0A6A0ABU2-F1
#
_entry.id   AF-A0A6A0ABU2-F1
#
_cell.length_a   1.000
_cell.length_b   1.000
_cell.length_c   1.000
_cell.angle_alpha   90.00
_cell.angle_beta   90.00
_cell.angle_gamma   90.00
#
_symmetry.space_group_name_H-M   'P 1'
#
loop_
_entity.id
_entity.type
_entity.pdbx_description
1 polymer ?
#
loop_
_entity_poly.entity_id
_entity_poly.type
_entity_poly.pdbx_seq_one_letter_code
_entity_poly.pdbx_strand_id
1 'polypeptide(L)'
;MEKTVWLLWFSGWHTAPWLCKQVALSWRAYNPTWRVVLLDNTTLSTYVPDLVLPPLASTQAKSDLVRLALMARHGGVWADAALV
;
A
#
# COMPACT_ATOMS: atom_id res chain seq x y z
N MET A 1 -14.85 2.38 -11.12
CA MET A 1 -14.05 2.06 -9.93
C MET A 1 -12.79 1.35 -10.44
N GLU A 2 -11.60 1.90 -10.18
CA GLU A 2 -10.36 1.27 -10.65
C GLU A 2 -10.10 -0.02 -9.84
N LYS A 3 -9.79 -1.12 -10.53
CA LYS A 3 -9.42 -2.40 -9.93
C LYS A 3 -7.98 -2.33 -9.44
N THR A 4 -7.77 -1.64 -8.32
CA THR A 4 -6.44 -1.42 -7.74
C THR A 4 -6.29 -2.16 -6.42
N VAL A 5 -5.21 -2.91 -6.27
CA VAL A 5 -4.73 -3.46 -5.01
C VAL A 5 -3.61 -2.57 -4.49
N TRP A 6 -3.77 -2.07 -3.28
CA TRP A 6 -2.78 -1.23 -2.60
C TRP A 6 -2.02 -2.05 -1.57
N LEU A 7 -0.70 -2.03 -1.65
CA LEU A 7 0.20 -2.65 -0.67
C LEU A 7 1.15 -1.56 -0.16
N LEU A 8 1.35 -1.46 1.14
CA LEU A 8 2.20 -0.44 1.75
C LEU A 8 3.42 -1.07 2.45
N TRP A 9 4.61 -0.54 2.17
CA TRP A 9 5.82 -0.79 2.93
C TRP A 9 6.64 0.49 3.08
N PHE A 10 6.50 1.17 4.23
CA PHE A 10 7.08 2.51 4.43
C PHE A 10 8.58 2.60 4.18
N SER A 11 9.35 1.56 4.54
CA SER A 11 10.82 1.54 4.38
C SER A 11 11.28 1.38 2.93
N GLY A 12 10.36 1.24 1.97
CA GLY A 12 10.64 1.07 0.55
C GLY A 12 10.63 -0.40 0.10
N TRP A 13 10.11 -0.64 -1.09
CA TRP A 13 9.96 -2.01 -1.63
C TRP A 13 11.28 -2.68 -2.02
N HIS A 14 12.32 -1.89 -2.29
CA HIS A 14 13.66 -2.41 -2.56
C HIS A 14 14.23 -3.18 -1.35
N THR A 15 14.06 -2.65 -0.13
CA THR A 15 14.56 -3.23 1.13
C THR A 15 13.53 -4.11 1.82
N ALA A 16 12.31 -4.22 1.30
CA ALA A 16 11.26 -5.04 1.88
C ALA A 16 11.71 -6.52 2.02
N PRO A 17 11.31 -7.21 3.11
CA PRO A 17 11.58 -8.62 3.30
C PRO A 17 11.12 -9.45 2.11
N TRP A 18 11.78 -10.60 1.90
CA TRP A 18 11.44 -11.52 0.81
C TRP A 18 9.94 -11.87 0.79
N LEU A 19 9.35 -12.12 1.97
CA LEU A 19 7.94 -12.44 2.10
C LEU A 19 7.03 -11.35 1.52
N CYS A 20 7.29 -10.09 1.84
CA CYS A 20 6.49 -8.98 1.34
C CYS A 20 6.54 -8.89 -0.19
N LYS A 21 7.73 -9.11 -0.76
CA LYS A 21 7.91 -9.18 -2.22
C LYS A 21 7.12 -10.34 -2.83
N GLN A 22 7.08 -11.51 -2.18
CA GLN A 22 6.26 -12.63 -2.65
C GLN A 22 4.76 -12.33 -2.60
N VAL A 23 4.28 -11.67 -1.54
CA VAL A 23 2.87 -11.22 -1.45
C VAL A 23 2.52 -10.31 -2.64
N ALA A 24 3.36 -9.31 -2.92
CA ALA A 24 3.17 -8.44 -4.08
C ALA A 24 3.17 -9.19 -5.43
N LEU A 25 4.09 -10.15 -5.60
CA LEU A 25 4.14 -10.98 -6.80
C LEU A 25 2.91 -11.87 -6.95
N SER A 26 2.43 -12.47 -5.86
CA SER A 26 1.21 -13.28 -5.83
C SER A 26 -0.01 -12.49 -6.27
N TRP A 27 -0.21 -11.29 -5.71
CA TRP A 27 -1.30 -10.40 -6.13
C TRP A 27 -1.27 -10.11 -7.63
N ARG A 28 -0.08 -9.83 -8.19
CA ARG A 28 0.08 -9.59 -9.63
C ARG A 28 -0.20 -10.83 -10.47
N ALA A 29 0.27 -12.01 -10.03
CA ALA A 29 0.13 -13.26 -10.76
C ALA A 29 -1.33 -13.73 -10.84
N TYR A 30 -2.06 -13.66 -9.72
CA TYR A 30 -3.43 -14.17 -9.63
C TYR A 30 -4.50 -13.15 -9.99
N ASN A 31 -4.14 -11.87 -10.18
CA ASN A 31 -5.08 -10.81 -10.52
C ASN A 31 -4.58 -10.03 -11.75
N PRO A 32 -4.41 -10.66 -12.92
CA PRO A 32 -3.76 -10.04 -14.09
C PRO A 32 -4.50 -8.84 -14.68
N THR A 33 -5.80 -8.68 -14.36
CA THR A 33 -6.61 -7.53 -14.77
C THR A 33 -6.62 -6.40 -13.74
N TRP A 34 -6.00 -6.62 -12.58
CA TRP A 34 -5.90 -5.63 -11.50
C TRP A 34 -4.56 -4.94 -11.52
N ARG A 35 -4.56 -3.66 -11.18
CA ARG A 35 -3.35 -2.89 -10.95
C ARG A 35 -2.88 -3.14 -9.52
N VAL A 36 -1.66 -3.64 -9.34
CA VAL A 36 -1.04 -3.75 -8.02
C VAL A 36 -0.10 -2.55 -7.83
N VAL A 37 -0.42 -1.69 -6.87
CA VAL A 37 0.37 -0.50 -6.54
C VAL A 37 1.13 -0.74 -5.24
N LEU A 38 2.45 -0.60 -5.34
CA LEU A 38 3.38 -0.71 -4.24
C LEU A 38 3.66 0.70 -3.70
N LEU A 39 3.19 0.97 -2.50
CA LEU A 39 3.34 2.25 -1.82
C LEU A 39 4.50 2.20 -0.84
N ASP A 40 5.24 3.29 -0.77
CA ASP A 40 6.22 3.57 0.28
C ASP A 40 6.27 5.08 0.58
N ASN A 41 7.17 5.51 1.46
CA ASN A 41 7.32 6.92 1.83
C ASN A 41 7.60 7.87 0.64
N THR A 42 8.12 7.35 -0.47
CA THR A 42 8.46 8.16 -1.65
C THR A 42 7.30 8.26 -2.63
N THR A 43 6.43 7.26 -2.69
CA THR A 43 5.31 7.22 -3.65
C THR A 43 3.97 7.64 -3.03
N LEU A 44 3.83 7.64 -1.70
CA LEU A 44 2.57 7.94 -1.02
C LEU A 44 1.98 9.29 -1.42
N SER A 45 2.81 10.34 -1.49
CA SER A 45 2.38 11.70 -1.83
C SER A 45 1.80 11.82 -3.24
N THR A 46 2.13 10.91 -4.16
CA THR A 46 1.53 10.87 -5.50
C THR A 46 0.04 10.51 -5.46
N TYR A 47 -0.37 9.69 -4.49
CA TYR A 47 -1.75 9.18 -4.39
C TYR A 47 -2.59 9.91 -3.35
N VAL A 48 -1.95 10.34 -2.26
CA VAL A 48 -2.59 11.03 -1.13
C VAL A 48 -1.78 12.27 -0.72
N PRO A 49 -1.62 13.28 -1.60
CA PRO A 49 -0.72 14.42 -1.36
C PRO A 49 -1.04 15.22 -0.10
N ASP A 50 -2.32 15.29 0.30
CA ASP A 50 -2.76 16.07 1.46
C ASP A 50 -2.81 15.25 2.75
N LEU A 51 -2.41 13.97 2.72
CA LEU A 51 -2.41 13.12 3.90
C LEU A 51 -1.22 13.47 4.80
N VAL A 52 -1.53 14.03 5.96
CA VAL A 52 -0.55 14.28 7.01
C VAL A 52 -0.52 13.10 7.98
N LEU A 53 0.61 12.40 8.05
CA LEU A 53 0.83 11.32 9.00
C LEU A 53 1.39 11.87 10.32
N PRO A 54 0.76 11.61 11.48
CA PRO A 54 1.27 12.08 12.76
C PRO A 54 2.66 11.49 13.04
N PRO A 55 3.69 12.31 13.34
CA PRO A 55 5.08 11.82 13.44
C PRO A 55 5.24 10.78 14.55
N LEU A 56 4.55 10.97 15.68
CA LEU A 56 4.59 10.10 16.86
C LEU A 56 3.69 8.86 16.77
N ALA A 57 2.88 8.73 15.72
CA ALA A 57 2.03 7.55 15.55
C ALA A 57 2.85 6.31 15.18
N SER A 58 2.39 5.15 15.62
CA SER A 58 2.95 3.86 15.23
C SER A 58 2.81 3.64 13.72
N THR A 59 3.66 2.78 13.17
CA THR A 59 3.60 2.38 11.75
C THR A 59 2.25 1.80 11.37
N GLN A 60 1.62 1.05 12.29
CA GLN A 60 0.30 0.46 12.12
C GLN A 60 -0.77 1.56 12.02
N ALA A 61 -0.77 2.52 12.96
CA ALA A 61 -1.72 3.64 12.94
C ALA A 61 -1.54 4.52 11.69
N LYS A 62 -0.29 4.74 11.26
CA LYS A 62 0.00 5.43 9.99
C LYS A 62 -0.55 4.66 8.79
N SER A 63 -0.41 3.32 8.78
CA SER A 63 -0.96 2.46 7.71
C SER A 63 -2.48 2.54 7.65
N ASP A 64 -3.16 2.58 8.79
CA ASP A 64 -4.61 2.75 8.85
C ASP A 64 -5.07 4.09 8.26
N LEU A 65 -4.36 5.18 8.56
CA LEU A 65 -4.65 6.49 7.97
C LEU A 65 -4.46 6.48 6.44
N VAL A 66 -3.37 5.87 5.97
CA VAL A 66 -3.13 5.70 4.52
C VAL A 66 -4.26 4.89 3.88
N ARG A 67 -4.64 3.77 4.48
CA ARG A 67 -5.72 2.90 3.99
C ARG A 67 -7.02 3.68 3.84
N LEU A 68 -7.43 4.40 4.89
CA LEU A 68 -8.67 5.21 4.85
C LEU A 68 -8.60 6.29 3.76
N ALA A 69 -7.48 7.00 3.65
CA ALA A 69 -7.31 8.05 2.63
C ALA A 69 -7.36 7.49 1.20
N LEU A 70 -6.73 6.34 0.95
CA LEU A 70 -6.76 5.67 -0.36
C LEU A 70 -8.18 5.19 -0.70
N MET A 71 -8.86 4.53 0.23
CA MET A 71 -10.22 4.02 0.01
C MET A 71 -11.20 5.16 -0.27
N ALA A 72 -11.08 6.27 0.46
CA ALA A 72 -11.95 7.44 0.26
C ALA A 72 -11.73 8.12 -1.11
N ARG A 73 -10.49 8.16 -1.61
CA ARG A 73 -10.16 8.89 -2.85
C ARG A 73 -10.25 8.03 -4.11
N HIS A 74 -9.75 6.80 -4.03
CA HIS A 74 -9.50 5.95 -5.19
C HIS A 74 -10.33 4.65 -5.19
N GLY A 75 -10.86 4.26 -4.03
CA GLY A 75 -11.45 2.94 -3.84
C GLY A 75 -10.43 1.81 -4.07
N GLY A 76 -10.91 0.68 -4.59
CA GLY A 76 -10.09 -0.51 -4.77
C GLY A 76 -10.03 -1.37 -3.51
N VAL A 77 -8.93 -2.09 -3.32
CA VAL A 77 -8.74 -3.02 -2.21
C VAL A 77 -7.41 -2.74 -1.53
N TRP A 78 -7.43 -2.68 -0.20
CA TRP A 78 -6.23 -2.72 0.63
C TRP A 78 -5.84 -4.16 0.91
N ALA A 79 -4.56 -4.50 0.76
CA ALA A 79 -4.01 -5.76 1.18
C ALA A 79 -2.79 -5.53 2.08
N ASP A 80 -2.64 -6.35 3.11
CA ASP A 80 -1.46 -6.27 3.98
C ASP A 80 -0.24 -6.86 3.27
N ALA A 81 0.88 -6.12 3.33
CA ALA A 81 2.11 -6.49 2.64
C ALA A 81 2.88 -7.64 3.30
N ALA A 82 2.41 -8.21 4.41
CA ALA A 82 3.08 -9.29 5.13
C ALA A 82 2.14 -10.44 5.53
N LEU A 83 0.90 -10.44 5.01
CA LEU A 83 -0.05 -11.52 5.26
C LEU A 83 0.10 -12.58 4.18
N VAL A 84 0.28 -13.83 4.60
CA VAL A 84 0.30 -15.03 3.74
C VAL A 84 -1.05 -15.72 3.87
#